data_AF-A0A6B3IAL4-F1
#
_entry.id   AF-A0A6B3IAL4-F1
#
_cell.length_a   1.000
_cell.length_b   1.000
_cell.length_c   1.000
_cell.angle_alpha   90.00
_cell.angle_beta   90.00
_cell.angle_gamma   90.00
#
_symmetry.space_group_name_H-M   'P 1'
#
loop_
_entity.id
_entity.type
_entity.pdbx_description
1 polymer ?
#
loop_
_entity_poly.entity_id
_entity_poly.type
_entity_poly.pdbx_seq_one_letter_code
_entity_poly.pdbx_strand_id
1 'polypeptide(L)' 'APQDEAALATIAAAYPGRKVVGVRAPAIAYGGGGVHCITQQIPAAPRTA' A
#
# COMPACT_ATOMS: atom_id res chain seq x y z
N ALA A 1 2.24 3.97 -14.32
CA ALA A 1 1.49 4.88 -15.19
C ALA A 1 1.92 6.33 -14.90
N PRO A 2 1.59 7.30 -15.77
CA PRO A 2 1.95 8.72 -15.56
C PRO A 2 1.49 9.28 -14.21
N GLN A 3 0.47 8.69 -13.59
CA GLN A 3 -0.09 9.11 -12.31
C GLN A 3 0.60 8.47 -11.10
N ASP A 4 1.47 7.47 -11.28
CA ASP A 4 2.05 6.70 -10.16
C ASP A 4 2.86 7.60 -9.23
N GLU A 5 3.65 8.52 -9.77
CA GLU A 5 4.50 9.42 -8.98
C GLU A 5 3.66 10.37 -8.11
N ALA A 6 2.61 10.96 -8.68
CA ALA A 6 1.70 11.83 -7.95
C ALA A 6 0.95 11.08 -6.83
N ALA A 7 0.53 9.84 -7.10
CA ALA A 7 -0.10 8.99 -6.10
C ALA A 7 0.86 8.66 -4.94
N LEU A 8 2.10 8.28 -5.26
CA LEU A 8 3.13 8.00 -4.24
C LEU A 8 3.45 9.24 -3.39
N ALA A 9 3.59 10.41 -4.02
CA ALA A 9 3.84 11.67 -3.31
C ALA A 9 2.70 12.03 -2.34
N THR A 10 1.45 11.86 -2.78
CA THR A 10 0.26 12.11 -1.95
C THR A 10 0.24 11.21 -0.72
N ILE A 11 0.50 9.91 -0.90
CA ILE A 11 0.54 8.95 0.22
C ILE A 11 1.71 9.26 1.16
N ALA A 12 2.87 9.63 0.63
CA ALA A 12 4.05 9.95 1.44
C ALA A 12 3.80 11.18 2.33
N ALA A 13 3.16 12.22 1.81
CA ALA A 13 2.77 13.39 2.58
C ALA A 13 1.78 13.04 3.72
N ALA A 14 0.88 12.09 3.51
CA ALA A 14 -0.09 11.65 4.52
C ALA A 14 0.55 10.78 5.63
N TYR A 15 1.68 10.13 5.38
CA TYR A 15 2.33 9.21 6.32
C TYR A 15 3.83 9.50 6.49
N PRO A 16 4.23 10.65 7.07
CA PRO A 16 5.62 11.12 7.09
C PRO A 16 6.61 10.20 7.86
N GLY A 17 6.11 9.35 8.76
CA GLY A 17 6.93 8.37 9.49
C GLY A 17 6.98 6.98 8.84
N ARG A 18 6.41 6.80 7.65
CA ARG A 18 6.34 5.50 6.96
C ARG A 18 6.99 5.57 5.59
N LYS A 19 7.67 4.49 5.20
CA LYS A 19 8.18 4.32 3.83
C LYS A 19 7.03 3.95 2.90
N VAL A 20 6.77 4.77 1.89
CA VAL A 20 5.84 4.44 0.81
C VAL A 20 6.59 3.65 -0.27
N VAL A 21 6.04 2.50 -0.67
CA VAL A 21 6.64 1.62 -1.68
C VAL A 21 5.62 1.38 -2.78
N GLY A 22 5.92 1.87 -3.99
CA GLY A 22 5.16 1.53 -5.18
C GLY A 22 5.51 0.13 -5.68
N VAL A 23 4.49 -0.70 -5.94
CA VAL A 23 4.66 -2.05 -6.50
C VAL A 23 3.92 -2.12 -7.83
N ARG A 24 4.65 -2.41 -8.91
CA ARG A 24 4.04 -2.62 -10.23
C ARG A 24 3.26 -3.94 -10.21
N ALA A 25 1.93 -3.87 -10.28
CA ALA A 25 1.06 -5.03 -10.11
C ALA A 25 0.03 -5.20 -11.25
N PRO A 26 0.45 -5.24 -12.54
CA PRO A 26 -0.48 -5.35 -13.66
C PRO A 26 -1.30 -6.64 -13.63
N ALA A 27 -0.70 -7.76 -13.19
CA ALA A 27 -1.41 -9.04 -13.10
C ALA A 27 -2.62 -8.98 -12.15
N ILE A 28 -2.48 -8.27 -11.02
CA ILE A 28 -3.57 -8.11 -10.04
C ILE A 28 -4.65 -7.18 -10.61
N ALA A 29 -4.24 -6.09 -11.27
CA ALA A 29 -5.14 -5.14 -11.92
C ALA A 29 -5.96 -5.81 -13.04
N TYR A 30 -5.33 -6.65 -13.88
CA TYR A 30 -6.05 -7.43 -14.90
C TYR A 30 -7.03 -8.43 -14.30
N GLY A 31 -6.75 -8.94 -13.09
CA GLY A 31 -7.69 -9.76 -12.32
C GLY A 31 -8.81 -8.97 -11.64
N GLY A 32 -8.87 -7.64 -11.81
CA GLY A 32 -9.92 -6.78 -11.26
C GLY A 32 -9.66 -6.27 -9.84
N GLY A 33 -8.42 -6.38 -9.33
CA GLY A 33 -8.07 -5.99 -7.95
C GLY A 33 -6.83 -5.12 -7.82
N GLY A 34 -6.44 -4.87 -6.57
CA GLY A 34 -5.19 -4.20 -6.20
C GLY A 34 -4.51 -4.87 -5.00
N VAL A 35 -3.40 -4.29 -4.53
CA VAL A 35 -2.61 -4.85 -3.41
C VAL A 35 -3.46 -5.09 -2.17
N HIS A 36 -4.34 -4.14 -1.81
CA HIS A 36 -5.25 -4.28 -0.66
C HIS A 36 -6.18 -5.48 -0.78
N CYS A 37 -6.65 -5.81 -1.99
CA CYS A 37 -7.59 -6.90 -2.24
C CYS A 37 -6.99 -8.30 -1.96
N ILE A 38 -5.66 -8.43 -1.91
CA ILE A 38 -4.96 -9.71 -1.75
C ILE A 38 -4.19 -9.82 -0.42
N THR A 39 -4.42 -8.89 0.51
CA THR A 39 -3.72 -8.84 1.80
C THR A 39 -4.71 -8.79 2.95
N GLN A 40 -4.39 -9.45 4.05
CA GLN A 40 -5.13 -9.32 5.31
C GLN A 40 -4.13 -9.05 6.45
N GLN A 41 -4.19 -7.87 7.05
CA GLN A 41 -3.35 -7.57 8.21
C GLN A 41 -3.90 -8.26 9.47
N ILE A 42 -2.99 -8.84 10.25
CA ILE A 42 -3.27 -9.36 11.59
C ILE A 42 -2.54 -8.46 12.59
N PRO A 43 -3.25 -7.78 13.52
CA PRO A 43 -2.61 -6.98 14.55
C PRO A 43 -1.68 -7.82 15.42
N ALA A 44 -0.59 -7.22 15.88
CA ALA A 44 0.22 -7.84 16.93
C ALA A 44 -0.63 -8.02 18.20
N ALA A 45 -0.34 -9.05 18.98
CA ALA A 45 -0.96 -9.23 20.30
C ALA A 45 -0.73 -7.96 21.16
N PRO A 46 -1.71 -7.56 21.98
CA PRO A 46 -1.49 -6.49 22.96
C PRO A 46 -0.25 -6.84 23.78
N ARG A 47 0.67 -5.89 23.91
CA ARG A 47 1.80 -6.07 24.79
C ARG A 47 1.25 -6.07 26.22
N THR A 48 1.17 -7.23 26.85
CA THR A 48 0.88 -7.31 28.29
C THR A 48 2.06 -6.67 29.02
N ALA A 49 1.75 -5.80 30.00
CA ALA A 49 2.76 -5.23 30.89
C ALA A 49 3.49 -6.31 31.67
#